data_AF-A0A4Y2GL66-F1
#
_entry.id   AF-A0A4Y2GL66-F1
#
_cell.length_a   1.000
_cell.length_b   1.000
_cell.length_c   1.000
_cell.angle_alpha   90.00
_cell.angle_beta   90.00
_cell.angle_gamma   90.00
#
_symmetry.space_group_name_H-M   'P 1'
#
loop_
_entity.id
_entity.type
_entity.pdbx_description
1 polymer ?
#
loop_
_entity_poly.entity_id
_entity_poly.type
_entity_poly.pdbx_seq_one_letter_code
_entity_poly.pdbx_strand_id
1 'polypeptide(L)'
;MQKQRAMCHFKAIIAERVIRGCGKDVKKGQIIAQHQGKKSCMEIAEVTSIGFCTVQFIIKSWKDVMNQHIREKKCGGKTILNNRDGRSLKRLIKSNRQKSTLELKNSFDKGSKTISTRAIRRELKGMGLKSCSAAKEVSSYCD
;
A
#
# COMPACT_ATOMS: atom_id res chain seq x y z
N MET A 1 27.60 -15.41 -20.03
CA MET A 1 26.37 -15.28 -20.84
C MET A 1 25.09 -15.00 -20.01
N GLN A 2 24.93 -15.45 -18.75
CA GLN A 2 23.71 -15.17 -17.95
C GLN A 2 23.46 -13.69 -17.58
N LYS A 3 24.51 -12.89 -17.32
CA LYS A 3 24.36 -11.47 -16.92
C LYS A 3 23.69 -10.60 -17.99
N GLN A 4 23.97 -10.83 -19.28
CA GLN A 4 23.33 -10.10 -20.37
C GLN A 4 21.85 -10.45 -20.49
N ARG A 5 21.49 -11.73 -20.33
CA ARG A 5 20.10 -12.20 -20.42
C ARG A 5 19.20 -11.64 -19.31
N ALA A 6 19.73 -11.52 -18.08
CA ALA A 6 19.04 -10.88 -16.96
C ALA A 6 18.83 -9.37 -17.17
N MET A 7 19.81 -8.69 -17.78
CA MET A 7 19.70 -7.26 -18.10
C MET A 7 18.62 -7.00 -19.17
N CYS A 8 18.50 -7.87 -20.18
CA CYS A 8 17.45 -7.79 -21.21
C CYS A 8 16.05 -7.98 -20.61
N HIS A 9 15.90 -8.94 -19.71
CA HIS A 9 14.62 -9.21 -19.04
C HIS A 9 14.20 -8.06 -18.11
N PHE A 10 15.16 -7.43 -17.43
CA PHE A 10 14.91 -6.25 -16.59
C PHE A 10 14.54 -5.01 -17.40
N LYS A 11 15.22 -4.78 -18.54
CA LYS A 11 14.86 -3.73 -19.50
C LYS A 11 13.44 -3.92 -20.06
N ALA A 12 13.05 -5.16 -20.37
CA ALA A 12 11.72 -5.49 -20.88
C ALA A 12 10.61 -5.24 -19.84
N ILE A 13 10.81 -5.64 -18.57
CA ILE A 13 9.84 -5.38 -17.47
C ILE A 13 9.64 -3.87 -17.21
N ILE A 14 10.72 -3.09 -17.31
CA ILE A 14 10.66 -1.63 -17.13
C ILE A 14 9.94 -0.96 -18.31
N ALA A 15 10.20 -1.40 -19.54
CA ALA A 15 9.50 -0.92 -20.73
C ALA A 15 7.98 -1.22 -20.64
N GLU A 16 7.61 -2.44 -20.25
CA GLU A 16 6.21 -2.86 -20.15
C GLU A 16 5.42 -2.06 -19.09
N ARG A 17 6.07 -1.66 -17.98
CA ARG A 17 5.41 -0.87 -16.91
C ARG A 17 5.37 0.63 -17.16
N VAL A 18 6.34 1.20 -17.88
CA VAL A 18 6.28 2.60 -18.33
C VAL A 18 5.14 2.81 -19.33
N ILE A 19 4.83 1.78 -20.14
CA ILE A 19 3.76 1.82 -21.14
C ILE A 19 2.35 1.67 -20.53
N ARG A 20 2.20 1.01 -19.36
CA ARG A 20 0.89 0.81 -18.70
C ARG A 20 0.35 2.05 -17.95
N GLY A 21 1.06 3.18 -17.99
CA GLY A 21 0.52 4.47 -17.56
C GLY A 21 -0.45 5.04 -18.59
N CYS A 22 -1.48 5.75 -18.13
CA CYS A 22 -2.46 6.43 -18.97
C CYS A 22 -1.84 7.55 -19.82
N GLY A 23 -1.65 7.33 -21.14
CA GLY A 23 -1.65 8.30 -22.26
C GLY A 23 -0.65 9.47 -22.28
N LYS A 24 -0.22 9.96 -21.12
CA LYS A 24 0.79 11.02 -20.90
C LYS A 24 2.21 10.46 -20.89
N ASP A 25 2.36 9.17 -21.16
CA ASP A 25 3.56 8.38 -20.88
C ASP A 25 4.50 8.24 -22.09
N VAL A 26 4.04 8.58 -23.30
CA VAL A 26 4.91 8.62 -24.49
C VAL A 26 6.04 9.65 -24.29
N LYS A 27 5.69 10.86 -23.80
CA LYS A 27 6.65 11.93 -23.50
C LYS A 27 7.60 11.54 -22.35
N LYS A 28 7.11 10.82 -21.33
CA LYS A 28 7.95 10.33 -20.22
C LYS A 28 8.93 9.25 -20.68
N GLY A 29 8.47 8.31 -21.51
CA GLY A 29 9.31 7.28 -22.10
C GLY A 29 10.44 7.88 -22.93
N GLN A 30 10.13 8.91 -23.74
CA GLN A 30 11.12 9.66 -24.52
C GLN A 30 12.17 10.36 -23.63
N ILE A 31 11.74 11.02 -22.54
CA ILE A 31 12.64 11.65 -21.56
C ILE A 31 13.58 10.61 -20.94
N ILE A 32 13.06 9.46 -20.52
CA ILE A 32 13.85 8.40 -19.89
C ILE A 32 14.84 7.80 -20.90
N ALA A 33 14.42 7.56 -22.15
CA ALA A 33 15.29 7.04 -23.21
C ALA A 33 16.45 8.01 -23.52
N GLN A 34 16.17 9.31 -23.61
CA GLN A 34 17.21 10.32 -23.82
C GLN A 34 18.16 10.44 -22.62
N HIS A 35 17.64 10.34 -21.39
CA HIS A 35 18.47 10.32 -20.19
C HIS A 35 19.39 9.09 -20.14
N GLN A 36 18.90 7.91 -20.55
CA GLN A 36 19.73 6.71 -20.69
C GLN A 36 20.81 6.86 -21.77
N GLY A 37 20.54 7.65 -22.81
CA GLY A 37 21.52 8.10 -23.79
C GLY A 37 22.53 9.15 -23.26
N LYS A 38 22.59 9.38 -21.95
CA LYS A 38 23.50 10.32 -21.25
C LYS A 38 23.32 11.80 -21.62
N LYS A 39 22.17 12.19 -22.18
CA LYS A 39 21.85 13.61 -22.37
C LYS A 39 21.55 14.29 -21.03
N SER A 40 21.92 15.57 -20.95
CA SER A 40 21.62 16.42 -19.80
C SER A 40 20.12 16.77 -19.75
N CYS A 41 19.63 17.14 -18.57
CA CYS A 41 18.23 17.53 -18.40
C CYS A 41 17.85 18.77 -19.24
N MET A 42 18.81 19.66 -19.50
CA MET A 42 18.59 20.87 -20.31
C MET A 42 18.42 20.51 -21.79
N GLU A 43 19.31 19.69 -22.34
CA GLU A 43 19.19 19.19 -23.72
C GLU A 43 17.89 18.41 -23.93
N ILE A 44 17.48 17.62 -22.93
CA ILE A 44 16.22 16.88 -23.00
C ILE A 44 15.01 17.83 -23.00
N ALA A 45 15.05 18.88 -22.18
CA ALA A 45 13.99 19.89 -22.12
C ALA A 45 13.82 20.61 -23.46
N GLU A 46 14.93 20.99 -24.10
CA GLU A 46 14.94 21.61 -25.42
C GLU A 46 14.37 20.68 -26.49
N VAL A 47 14.87 19.44 -26.58
CA VAL A 47 14.44 18.47 -27.59
C VAL A 47 12.98 18.03 -27.43
N THR A 48 12.48 17.98 -26.20
CA THR A 48 11.09 17.56 -25.94
C THR A 48 10.11 18.72 -25.83
N SER A 49 10.61 19.96 -25.84
CA SER A 49 9.84 21.19 -25.54
C SER A 49 9.04 21.08 -24.24
N ILE A 50 9.64 20.46 -23.21
CA ILE A 50 9.05 20.27 -21.89
C ILE A 50 9.88 21.08 -20.89
N GLY A 51 9.22 21.70 -19.92
CA GLY A 51 9.90 22.48 -18.90
C GLY A 51 10.98 21.67 -18.16
N PHE A 52 12.13 22.31 -17.94
CA PHE A 52 13.27 21.71 -17.24
C PHE A 52 12.89 21.07 -15.90
N CYS A 53 12.07 21.75 -15.09
CA CYS A 53 11.59 21.24 -13.80
C CYS A 53 10.83 19.91 -13.95
N THR A 54 10.03 19.78 -15.01
CA THR A 54 9.26 18.57 -15.31
C THR A 54 10.18 17.42 -15.72
N VAL A 55 11.19 17.69 -16.56
CA VAL A 55 12.20 16.70 -16.96
C VAL A 55 12.97 16.19 -15.73
N GLN A 56 13.43 17.11 -14.88
CA GLN A 56 14.16 16.77 -13.65
C GLN A 56 13.29 15.94 -12.70
N PHE A 57 12.02 16.32 -12.52
CA PHE A 57 11.07 15.59 -11.70
C PHE A 57 10.83 14.16 -12.23
N ILE A 58 10.69 13.99 -13.54
CA ILE A 58 10.49 12.67 -14.18
C ILE A 58 11.72 11.79 -13.98
N ILE A 59 12.92 12.31 -14.21
CA ILE A 59 14.18 11.57 -14.03
C ILE A 59 14.36 11.16 -12.57
N LYS A 60 14.12 12.07 -11.62
CA LYS A 60 14.20 11.77 -10.18
C LYS A 60 13.21 10.68 -9.78
N SER A 61 11.94 10.83 -10.18
CA SER A 61 10.89 9.85 -9.89
C SER A 61 11.21 8.47 -10.48
N TRP A 62 11.78 8.42 -11.69
CA TRP A 62 12.21 7.18 -12.31
C TRP A 62 13.34 6.50 -11.50
N LYS A 63 14.37 7.25 -11.09
CA LYS A 63 15.45 6.74 -10.23
C LYS A 63 14.91 6.22 -8.89
N ASP A 64 13.98 6.95 -8.28
CA ASP A 64 13.36 6.55 -7.02
C ASP A 64 12.58 5.24 -7.16
N VAL A 65 11.84 5.04 -8.27
CA VAL A 65 11.14 3.78 -8.55
C VAL A 65 12.13 2.63 -8.75
N MET A 66 13.27 2.87 -9.43
CA MET A 66 14.32 1.85 -9.56
C MET A 66 14.90 1.46 -8.20
N ASN A 67 15.15 2.44 -7.33
CA ASN A 67 15.67 2.22 -5.98
C ASN A 67 14.63 1.55 -5.05
N GLN A 68 13.34 1.83 -5.25
CA GLN A 68 12.24 1.18 -4.53
C GLN A 68 12.05 -0.29 -4.92
N HIS A 69 12.50 -0.74 -6.09
CA HIS A 69 12.47 -2.18 -6.40
C HIS A 69 13.46 -2.98 -5.55
N ILE A 70 14.55 -2.34 -5.09
CA ILE A 70 15.56 -2.95 -4.20
C ILE A 70 15.06 -2.96 -2.74
N ARG A 71 14.26 -1.97 -2.35
CA ARG A 71 13.66 -1.86 -1.02
C ARG A 71 12.23 -2.35 -1.09
N GLU A 72 11.97 -3.60 -0.71
CA GLU A 72 10.61 -4.15 -0.59
C GLU A 72 9.64 -3.06 -0.12
N LYS A 73 8.66 -2.72 -0.97
CA LYS A 73 7.61 -1.77 -0.62
C LYS A 73 6.93 -2.33 0.63
N LYS A 74 7.25 -1.77 1.80
CA LYS A 74 6.39 -1.87 2.99
C LYS A 74 5.17 -1.00 2.73
N CYS A 75 4.34 -1.40 1.78
CA CYS A 75 3.05 -0.78 1.53
C CYS A 75 2.09 -1.26 2.63
N GLY A 76 1.64 -0.31 3.45
CA GLY A 76 0.72 -0.56 4.55
C GLY A 76 1.05 0.35 5.74
N GLY A 77 0.00 0.87 6.39
CA GLY A 77 0.17 1.55 7.67
C GLY A 77 0.68 0.56 8.72
N LYS A 78 1.55 1.02 9.63
CA LYS A 78 2.02 0.21 10.76
C LYS A 78 0.80 -0.34 11.52
N THR A 79 0.70 -1.67 11.64
CA THR A 79 -0.34 -2.29 12.46
C THR A 79 -0.11 -1.86 13.91
N ILE A 80 -1.12 -1.26 14.54
CA ILE A 80 -1.06 -0.83 15.95
C ILE A 80 -0.88 -2.05 16.87
N LEU A 81 -1.41 -3.20 16.45
CA LEU A 81 -1.29 -4.48 17.13
C LEU A 81 -0.09 -5.25 16.57
N ASN A 82 0.78 -5.72 17.46
CA ASN A 82 1.83 -6.66 17.09
C ASN A 82 1.25 -8.07 16.91
N ASN A 83 1.98 -8.99 16.27
CA ASN A 83 1.55 -10.38 16.11
C ASN A 83 1.22 -11.10 17.44
N ARG A 84 1.83 -10.68 18.55
CA ARG A 84 1.51 -11.19 19.90
C ARG A 84 0.13 -10.71 20.35
N ASP A 85 -0.17 -9.43 20.14
CA ASP A 85 -1.42 -8.78 20.52
C ASP A 85 -2.59 -9.37 19.72
N GLY A 86 -2.42 -9.56 18.40
CA GLY A 86 -3.40 -10.24 17.56
C GLY A 86 -3.72 -11.66 18.03
N ARG A 87 -2.69 -12.43 18.45
CA ARG A 87 -2.89 -13.77 19.04
C ARG A 87 -3.65 -13.73 20.36
N SER A 88 -3.34 -12.77 21.24
CA SER A 88 -4.05 -12.59 22.52
C SER A 88 -5.50 -12.20 22.29
N LEU A 89 -5.77 -11.27 21.37
CA LEU A 89 -7.12 -10.86 21.00
C LEU A 89 -7.93 -12.04 20.44
N LYS A 90 -7.31 -12.85 19.56
CA LYS A 90 -7.94 -14.06 19.01
C LYS A 90 -8.31 -15.07 20.11
N ARG A 91 -7.49 -15.24 21.14
CA ARG A 91 -7.81 -16.10 22.30
C ARG A 91 -8.98 -15.55 23.11
N LEU A 92 -8.99 -14.24 23.37
CA LEU A 92 -10.08 -13.57 24.10
C LEU A 92 -11.42 -13.69 23.39
N ILE A 93 -11.44 -13.61 22.05
CA ILE A 93 -12.67 -13.79 21.26
C ILE A 93 -13.12 -15.25 21.29
N LYS A 94 -12.18 -16.20 21.18
CA LYS A 94 -12.50 -17.63 21.21
C LYS A 94 -13.14 -18.06 22.53
N SER A 95 -12.69 -17.51 23.66
CA SER A 95 -13.27 -17.82 24.96
C SER A 95 -14.66 -17.22 25.14
N ASN A 96 -14.98 -16.11 24.46
CA ASN A 96 -16.28 -15.47 24.60
C ASN A 96 -16.72 -14.73 23.33
N ARG A 97 -17.39 -15.45 22.42
CA ARG A 97 -17.70 -14.98 21.06
C ARG A 97 -18.74 -13.85 20.98
N GLN A 98 -19.55 -13.66 22.01
CA GLN A 98 -20.65 -12.68 22.02
C GLN A 98 -20.23 -11.29 22.51
N LYS A 99 -18.98 -11.11 22.95
CA LYS A 99 -18.50 -9.81 23.46
C LYS A 99 -18.53 -8.74 22.38
N SER A 100 -19.06 -7.57 22.76
CA SER A 100 -19.01 -6.36 21.95
C SER A 100 -17.58 -5.84 21.81
N THR A 101 -17.34 -5.01 20.80
CA THR A 101 -16.02 -4.39 20.58
C THR A 101 -15.57 -3.52 21.76
N LEU A 102 -16.51 -2.95 22.52
CA LEU A 102 -16.20 -2.13 23.69
C LEU A 102 -15.75 -3.00 24.87
N GLU A 103 -16.43 -4.13 25.11
CA GLU A 103 -16.05 -5.08 26.15
C GLU A 103 -14.71 -5.76 25.83
N LEU A 104 -14.45 -6.05 24.55
CA LEU A 104 -13.16 -6.54 24.08
C LEU A 104 -12.05 -5.52 24.34
N LYS A 105 -12.31 -4.23 24.09
CA LYS A 105 -11.36 -3.15 24.42
C LYS A 105 -11.04 -3.15 25.90
N ASN A 106 -12.06 -3.09 26.76
CA ASN A 106 -11.88 -3.00 28.21
C ASN A 106 -11.17 -4.24 28.78
N SER A 107 -11.41 -5.41 28.20
CA SER A 107 -10.72 -6.66 28.57
C SER A 107 -9.25 -6.67 28.12
N PHE A 108 -8.94 -6.03 26.99
CA PHE A 108 -7.61 -6.02 26.38
C PHE A 108 -6.69 -4.91 26.94
N ASP A 109 -7.26 -3.79 27.38
CA ASP A 109 -6.52 -2.62 27.88
C ASP A 109 -5.76 -2.87 29.20
N LYS A 110 -5.99 -4.00 29.87
CA LYS A 110 -5.35 -4.38 31.15
C LYS A 110 -3.83 -4.63 31.06
N GLY A 111 -3.21 -4.50 29.88
CA GLY A 111 -1.89 -5.10 29.62
C GLY A 111 -0.74 -4.22 29.11
N SER A 112 -0.95 -3.01 28.57
CA SER A 112 0.15 -2.02 28.28
C SER A 112 -0.20 -0.89 27.30
N LYS A 113 -1.31 -0.95 26.53
CA LYS A 113 -1.60 0.04 25.48
C LYS A 113 -3.09 0.33 25.34
N THR A 114 -3.44 1.62 25.40
CA THR A 114 -4.77 2.12 25.08
C THR A 114 -5.05 1.96 23.59
N ILE A 115 -5.78 0.90 23.25
CA ILE A 115 -6.14 0.58 21.88
C ILE A 115 -7.52 1.18 21.58
N SER A 116 -7.64 1.85 20.44
CA SER A 116 -8.93 2.37 19.99
C SER A 116 -9.86 1.23 19.59
N THR A 117 -11.17 1.42 19.79
CA THR A 117 -12.22 0.51 19.29
C THR A 117 -12.11 0.30 17.77
N ARG A 118 -11.68 1.33 17.03
CA ARG A 118 -11.41 1.26 15.59
C ARG A 118 -10.30 0.26 15.25
N ALA A 119 -9.23 0.20 16.03
CA ALA A 119 -8.14 -0.74 15.82
C ALA A 119 -8.59 -2.19 16.06
N ILE A 120 -9.34 -2.45 17.14
CA ILE A 120 -9.93 -3.77 17.40
C ILE A 120 -10.84 -4.19 16.25
N ARG A 121 -11.71 -3.31 15.77
CA ARG A 121 -12.61 -3.61 14.65
C ARG A 121 -11.85 -3.93 13.35
N ARG A 122 -10.76 -3.23 13.05
CA ARG A 122 -9.91 -3.53 11.87
C ARG A 122 -9.27 -4.90 12.00
N GLU A 123 -8.78 -5.24 13.18
CA GLU A 123 -8.16 -6.53 13.45
C GLU A 123 -9.18 -7.67 13.35
N LEU A 124 -10.37 -7.50 13.94
CA LEU A 124 -11.49 -8.44 13.81
C LEU A 124 -11.84 -8.71 12.35
N LYS A 125 -11.94 -7.65 11.53
CA LYS A 125 -12.15 -7.77 10.09
C LYS A 125 -11.00 -8.52 9.40
N GLY A 126 -9.75 -8.22 9.77
CA GLY A 126 -8.58 -8.94 9.27
C GLY A 126 -8.58 -10.43 9.62
N MET A 127 -9.18 -10.80 10.75
CA MET A 127 -9.41 -12.18 11.18
C MET A 127 -10.64 -12.85 10.55
N GLY A 128 -11.39 -12.14 9.69
CA GLY A 128 -12.62 -12.65 9.05
C GLY A 128 -13.85 -12.65 9.95
N LEU A 129 -13.80 -12.00 11.12
CA LEU A 129 -14.91 -11.93 12.06
C LEU A 129 -15.83 -10.75 11.72
N LYS A 130 -17.13 -11.03 11.58
CA LYS A 130 -18.17 -10.03 11.29
C LYS A 130 -18.98 -9.77 12.56
N SER A 131 -19.56 -8.57 12.67
CA SER A 131 -20.54 -8.28 13.71
C SER A 131 -21.78 -9.15 13.49
N CYS A 132 -22.17 -9.92 14.51
CA CYS A 132 -23.49 -10.53 14.54
C CYS A 132 -24.50 -9.43 14.87
N SER A 133 -25.14 -8.85 13.86
CA SER A 133 -26.35 -8.08 14.07
C SER A 133 -27.46 -9.10 14.33
N ALA A 134 -27.99 -9.17 15.55
CA ALA A 134 -29.29 -9.81 15.72
C ALA A 134 -30.30 -9.00 14.90
N ALA A 135 -31.12 -9.65 14.07
CA ALA A 135 -32.28 -9.00 13.50
C ALA A 135 -33.11 -8.49 14.69
N LYS A 136 -33.30 -7.17 14.79
CA LYS A 136 -34.29 -6.64 15.71
C LYS A 136 -35.63 -7.03 15.12
N GLU A 137 -36.31 -7.99 15.73
CA GLU A 137 -37.75 -8.16 15.56
C GLU A 137 -38.38 -6.81 15.87
N VAL A 138 -38.88 -6.13 14.84
CA VAL A 138 -39.69 -4.93 15.00
C VAL A 138 -41.04 -5.42 15.47
N SER A 139 -41.25 -5.42 16.80
CA SER A 139 -42.56 -5.63 17.40
C SER A 139 -43.46 -4.48 16.94
N SER A 140 -44.22 -4.68 15.87
CA SER A 140 -45.27 -3.77 15.42
C SER A 140 -46.41 -3.82 16.43
N TYR A 141 -46.34 -2.99 17.47
CA TYR A 141 -47.55 -2.63 18.20
C TYR A 141 -48.32 -1.65 17.32
N CYS A 142 -49.51 -2.08 16.90
CA CYS A 142 -50.51 -1.23 16.29
C CYS A 142 -51.20 -0.44 17.40
N ASP A 143 -51.15 0.89 17.32
CA ASP A 143 -52.11 1.81 17.97
C ASP A 143 -53.07 2.32 16.88
#